data_AF-A0A1Y1W792-F1
#
_entry.id   AF-A0A1Y1W792-F1
#
_cell.length_a   1.000
_cell.length_b   1.000
_cell.length_c   1.000
_cell.angle_alpha   90.00
_cell.angle_beta   90.00
_cell.angle_gamma   90.00
#
_symmetry.space_group_name_H-M   'P 1'
#
loop_
_entity.id
_entity.type
_entity.pdbx_description
1 polymer ?
#
loop_
_entity_poly.entity_id
_entity_poly.type
_entity_poly.pdbx_seq_one_letter_code
_entity_poly.pdbx_strand_id
1 'polypeptide(L)'
;MYTHNTSPYQLDTLRTNHTQSLVNAVSTKLYANPIDTTLLSQSLVELRRHLESQLSVAPANDPATATNAIEVLEHILFCWICARAAYADRQHSGDESGSMRFAKYSYIPESCILETIQSTLCLAMSPAGVMAVAKSSIPASLALSTSFVDMPSIHVVAFRVLARLCTRQAADAGVSSVLDAFTRARNALQLRNRFDTLANASFAFAMDFVTAVQAPMTPPSSASTASDSEYDECKMPSTRLAERVLTSALVLINAMVDAHLDVERRLSLRRELLGTSLYKCLKVLEEPCFDHSLAVAEARRFRLTYASDIRLHSSMPISPRNSP
;
A
#
# COMPACT_ATOMS: atom_id res chain seq x y z
N MET A 1 14.69 10.92 -47.44
CA MET A 1 14.10 10.30 -46.23
C MET A 1 15.17 10.30 -45.14
N TYR A 2 15.12 11.24 -44.20
CA TYR A 2 16.01 11.23 -43.04
C TYR A 2 15.40 10.31 -41.99
N THR A 3 15.92 9.09 -41.86
CA THR A 3 15.69 8.28 -40.67
C THR A 3 16.43 8.98 -39.53
N HIS A 4 15.70 9.73 -38.70
CA HIS A 4 16.24 10.25 -37.44
C HIS A 4 16.54 9.06 -36.54
N ASN A 5 17.76 8.56 -36.65
CA ASN A 5 18.35 7.61 -35.71
C ASN A 5 18.67 8.42 -34.45
N THR A 6 17.65 8.71 -33.64
CA THR A 6 17.87 9.28 -32.30
C THR A 6 18.63 8.24 -31.52
N SER A 7 19.88 8.56 -31.18
CA SER A 7 20.72 7.69 -30.38
C SER A 7 20.00 7.40 -29.05
N PRO A 8 19.99 6.15 -28.55
CA PRO A 8 19.37 5.78 -27.27
C PRO A 8 19.75 6.74 -26.12
N TYR A 9 21.02 7.18 -26.11
CA TYR A 9 21.55 8.15 -25.14
C TYR A 9 20.85 9.52 -25.14
N GLN A 10 20.40 10.00 -26.31
CA GLN A 10 19.68 11.28 -26.42
C GLN A 10 18.25 11.16 -25.88
N LEU A 11 17.59 10.03 -26.12
CA LEU A 11 16.26 9.76 -25.57
C LEU A 11 16.30 9.67 -24.05
N ASP A 12 17.29 8.98 -23.50
CA ASP A 12 17.42 8.84 -22.05
C ASP A 12 17.70 10.19 -21.36
N THR A 13 18.60 11.00 -21.94
CA THR A 13 18.86 12.36 -21.43
C THR A 13 17.60 13.23 -21.42
N LEU A 14 16.79 13.18 -22.48
CA LEU A 14 15.52 13.91 -22.55
C LEU A 14 14.51 13.43 -21.49
N ARG A 15 14.46 12.12 -21.22
CA ARG A 15 13.57 11.54 -20.21
C ARG A 15 13.97 11.96 -18.79
N THR A 16 15.26 11.91 -18.47
CA THR A 16 15.77 12.36 -17.16
C THR A 16 15.48 13.84 -16.96
N ASN A 17 15.72 14.68 -17.98
CA ASN A 17 15.41 16.12 -17.93
C ASN A 17 13.91 16.40 -17.77
N HIS A 18 13.05 15.67 -18.49
CA HIS A 18 11.60 15.83 -18.35
C HIS A 18 11.11 15.41 -16.95
N THR A 19 11.61 14.29 -16.44
CA THR A 19 11.29 13.85 -15.07
C THR A 19 11.74 14.90 -14.05
N GLN A 20 12.96 15.42 -14.18
CA GLN A 20 13.45 16.47 -13.30
C GLN A 20 12.58 17.73 -13.37
N SER A 21 12.11 18.10 -14.56
CA SER A 21 11.20 19.23 -14.74
C SER A 21 9.87 19.01 -14.01
N LEU A 22 9.28 17.82 -14.10
CA LEU A 22 8.06 17.45 -13.38
C LEU A 22 8.27 17.41 -11.86
N VAL A 23 9.39 16.85 -11.40
CA VAL A 23 9.78 16.84 -9.98
C VAL A 23 9.96 18.26 -9.44
N ASN A 24 10.58 19.15 -10.21
CA ASN A 24 10.71 20.56 -9.87
C ASN A 24 9.35 21.25 -9.83
N ALA A 25 8.43 20.94 -10.76
CA ALA A 25 7.07 21.46 -10.74
C ALA A 25 6.35 21.04 -9.46
N VAL A 26 6.33 19.75 -9.10
CA VAL A 26 5.75 19.27 -7.85
C VAL A 26 6.39 19.94 -6.63
N SER A 27 7.72 20.00 -6.58
CA SER A 27 8.46 20.59 -5.46
C SER A 27 8.12 22.08 -5.27
N THR A 28 8.13 22.86 -6.35
CA THR A 28 7.80 24.30 -6.26
C THR A 28 6.38 24.55 -5.76
N LYS A 29 5.41 23.68 -6.11
CA LYS A 29 4.05 23.75 -5.58
C LYS A 29 3.95 23.29 -4.12
N LEU A 30 4.67 22.24 -3.74
CA LEU A 30 4.71 21.72 -2.37
C LEU A 30 5.28 22.73 -1.36
N TYR A 31 6.31 23.50 -1.76
CA TYR A 31 6.98 24.44 -0.87
C TYR A 31 6.41 25.85 -0.88
N ALA A 32 5.50 26.17 -1.80
CA ALA A 32 4.79 27.45 -1.83
C ALA A 32 4.09 27.74 -0.49
N ASN A 33 3.93 29.02 -0.17
CA ASN A 33 3.18 29.47 1.00
C ASN A 33 2.21 30.60 0.61
N PRO A 34 0.89 30.37 0.60
CA PRO A 34 0.21 29.10 0.88
C PRO A 34 0.46 28.03 -0.22
N ILE A 35 0.22 26.75 0.11
CA ILE A 35 0.30 25.65 -0.86
C ILE A 35 -0.94 25.72 -1.76
N ASP A 36 -0.74 25.86 -3.07
CA ASP A 36 -1.81 25.71 -4.05
C ASP A 36 -2.05 24.21 -4.30
N THR A 37 -3.03 23.64 -3.59
CA THR A 37 -3.34 22.22 -3.64
C THR A 37 -3.89 21.77 -4.99
N THR A 38 -4.53 22.66 -5.74
CA THR A 38 -5.05 22.36 -7.08
C THR A 38 -3.89 22.18 -8.06
N LEU A 39 -2.94 23.13 -8.07
CA LEU A 39 -1.75 23.02 -8.91
C LEU A 39 -0.85 21.86 -8.48
N LEU A 40 -0.70 21.61 -7.17
CA LEU A 40 0.03 20.45 -6.67
C LEU A 40 -0.60 19.14 -7.18
N SER A 41 -1.93 19.02 -7.11
CA SER A 41 -2.64 17.85 -7.63
C SER A 41 -2.42 17.66 -9.13
N GLN A 42 -2.46 18.74 -9.93
CA GLN A 42 -2.20 18.68 -11.37
C GLN A 42 -0.78 18.21 -11.68
N SER A 43 0.22 18.79 -11.01
CA SER A 43 1.63 18.39 -11.18
C SER A 43 1.87 16.92 -10.77
N LEU A 44 1.18 16.42 -9.75
CA LEU A 44 1.24 15.01 -9.36
C LEU A 44 0.60 14.08 -10.39
N VAL A 45 -0.54 14.45 -10.97
CA VAL A 45 -1.18 13.69 -12.05
C VAL A 45 -0.27 13.63 -13.29
N GLU A 46 0.37 14.74 -13.65
CA GLU A 46 1.34 14.78 -14.75
C GLU A 46 2.56 13.91 -14.48
N LEU A 47 3.12 13.99 -13.27
CA LEU A 47 4.21 13.11 -12.85
C LEU A 47 3.79 11.63 -12.94
N ARG A 48 2.60 11.27 -12.44
CA ARG A 48 2.07 9.90 -12.55
C ARG A 48 1.95 9.45 -14.00
N ARG A 49 1.30 10.24 -14.85
CA ARG A 49 1.14 9.93 -16.28
C ARG A 49 2.48 9.70 -16.97
N HIS A 50 3.48 10.53 -16.67
CA HIS A 50 4.83 10.35 -17.19
C HIS A 50 5.44 9.03 -16.72
N LEU A 51 5.36 8.72 -15.42
CA LEU A 51 5.86 7.46 -14.85
C LEU A 51 5.14 6.22 -15.41
N GLU A 52 3.82 6.30 -15.65
CA GLU A 52 3.03 5.23 -16.28
C GLU A 52 3.44 5.01 -17.74
N SER A 53 3.61 6.09 -18.51
CA SER A 53 3.88 6.02 -19.95
C SER A 53 5.22 5.34 -20.28
N GLN A 54 6.22 5.51 -19.40
CA GLN A 54 7.59 5.03 -19.61
C GLN A 54 7.74 3.51 -19.42
N LEU A 55 6.75 2.83 -18.82
CA LEU A 55 6.79 1.39 -18.53
C LEU A 55 6.35 0.49 -19.70
N SER A 56 5.93 1.05 -20.83
CA SER A 56 5.23 0.26 -21.86
C SER A 56 6.13 -0.42 -22.91
N VAL A 57 7.33 0.08 -23.25
CA VAL A 57 8.11 -0.50 -24.38
C VAL A 57 9.64 -0.41 -24.27
N ALA A 58 10.22 0.47 -23.44
CA ALA A 58 11.68 0.64 -23.37
C ALA A 58 12.29 -0.18 -22.21
N PRO A 59 13.55 -0.64 -22.31
CA PRO A 59 14.24 -1.26 -21.19
C PRO A 59 14.17 -0.30 -20.00
N ALA A 60 13.38 -0.72 -19.00
CA ALA A 60 13.15 0.06 -17.82
C ALA A 60 14.47 0.30 -17.09
N ASN A 61 14.58 1.50 -16.51
CA ASN A 61 15.47 1.88 -15.41
C ASN A 61 16.72 2.67 -15.81
N ASP A 62 16.54 3.98 -15.98
CA ASP A 62 17.54 4.92 -15.46
C ASP A 62 17.32 5.07 -13.94
N PRO A 63 18.27 4.66 -13.08
CA PRO A 63 18.19 4.84 -11.63
C PRO A 63 18.01 6.29 -11.20
N ALA A 64 18.50 7.26 -11.99
CA ALA A 64 18.40 8.68 -11.65
C ALA A 64 16.95 9.18 -11.73
N THR A 65 16.21 8.76 -12.77
CA THR A 65 14.78 9.07 -12.95
C THR A 65 13.94 8.56 -11.77
N ALA A 66 14.20 7.34 -11.29
CA ALA A 66 13.50 6.79 -10.13
C ALA A 66 13.84 7.54 -8.83
N THR A 67 15.12 7.86 -8.62
CA THR A 67 15.60 8.52 -7.40
C THR A 67 14.98 9.92 -7.23
N ASN A 68 15.00 10.74 -8.29
CA ASN A 68 14.49 12.12 -8.22
C ASN A 68 12.98 12.16 -7.94
N ALA A 69 12.21 11.26 -8.54
CA ALA A 69 10.77 11.14 -8.27
C ALA A 69 10.50 10.64 -6.84
N ILE A 70 11.30 9.69 -6.34
CA ILE A 70 11.15 9.16 -4.98
C ILE A 70 11.35 10.25 -3.94
N GLU A 71 12.38 11.09 -4.07
CA GLU A 71 12.67 12.14 -3.08
C GLU A 71 11.48 13.09 -2.86
N VAL A 72 10.83 13.54 -3.94
CA VAL A 72 9.67 14.44 -3.81
C VAL A 72 8.42 13.73 -3.28
N LEU A 73 8.16 12.51 -3.74
CA LEU A 73 7.00 11.72 -3.28
C LEU A 73 7.15 11.35 -1.80
N GLU A 74 8.35 10.95 -1.39
CA GLU A 74 8.74 10.69 0.00
C GLU A 74 8.48 11.91 0.87
N HIS A 75 8.89 13.10 0.40
CA HIS A 75 8.73 14.30 1.20
C HIS A 75 7.26 14.73 1.36
N ILE A 76 6.42 14.54 0.34
CA ILE A 76 4.97 14.79 0.44
C ILE A 76 4.36 13.88 1.51
N LEU A 77 4.64 12.57 1.44
CA LEU A 77 4.12 11.60 2.40
C LEU A 77 4.61 11.91 3.82
N PHE A 78 5.89 12.18 3.98
CA PHE A 78 6.49 12.52 5.27
C PHE A 78 5.86 13.77 5.88
N CYS A 79 5.82 14.89 5.14
CA CYS A 79 5.25 16.14 5.62
C CYS A 79 3.79 16.00 6.02
N TRP A 80 3.02 15.24 5.23
CA TRP A 80 1.61 15.02 5.51
C TRP A 80 1.38 14.15 6.75
N ILE A 81 2.15 13.07 6.93
CA ILE A 81 2.09 12.24 8.14
C ILE A 81 2.48 13.04 9.38
N CYS A 82 3.54 13.85 9.31
CA CYS A 82 3.94 14.71 10.41
C CYS A 82 2.85 15.74 10.75
N ALA A 83 2.16 16.30 9.75
CA ALA A 83 1.04 17.21 9.98
C ALA A 83 -0.15 16.52 10.65
N ARG A 84 -0.50 15.29 10.21
CA ARG A 84 -1.58 14.49 10.81
C ARG A 84 -1.26 14.04 12.23
N ALA A 85 -0.02 13.61 12.48
CA ALA A 85 0.44 13.27 13.82
C ALA A 85 0.39 14.48 14.77
N ALA A 86 0.88 15.65 14.33
CA ALA A 86 0.80 16.87 15.12
C ALA A 86 -0.65 17.31 15.40
N TYR A 87 -1.58 17.08 14.45
CA TYR A 87 -2.99 17.33 14.64
C TYR A 87 -3.61 16.37 15.67
N ALA A 88 -3.29 15.08 15.58
CA ALA A 88 -3.74 14.08 16.55
C ALA A 88 -3.23 14.39 17.96
N ASP A 89 -1.95 14.76 18.11
CA ASP A 89 -1.36 15.12 19.41
C ASP A 89 -2.09 16.31 20.04
N ARG A 90 -2.41 17.36 19.26
CA ARG A 90 -3.16 18.53 19.73
C ARG A 90 -4.56 18.16 20.24
N GLN A 91 -5.24 17.23 19.57
CA GLN A 91 -6.57 16.76 20.02
C GLN A 91 -6.50 16.03 21.37
N HIS A 92 -5.41 15.31 21.65
CA HIS A 92 -5.26 14.54 22.89
C HIS A 92 -4.69 15.36 24.05
N SER A 93 -3.75 16.27 23.79
CA SER A 93 -3.09 17.05 24.84
C SER A 93 -3.88 18.29 25.28
N GLY A 94 -4.79 18.79 24.44
CA GLY A 94 -5.43 20.09 24.64
C GLY A 94 -4.45 21.27 24.60
N ASP A 95 -3.20 21.02 24.22
CA ASP A 95 -2.14 22.01 24.18
C ASP A 95 -2.04 22.61 22.77
N GLU A 96 -2.49 23.87 22.64
CA GLU A 96 -2.43 24.62 21.39
C GLU A 96 -0.98 24.94 20.95
N SER A 97 0.02 24.70 21.81
CA SER A 97 1.44 24.93 21.53
C SER A 97 2.07 23.93 20.54
N GLY A 98 1.31 22.92 20.09
CA GLY A 98 1.81 21.89 19.18
C GLY A 98 2.56 22.46 17.98
N SER A 99 3.60 21.75 17.53
CA SER A 99 4.54 22.22 16.49
C SER A 99 3.83 22.75 15.23
N MET A 100 3.88 24.07 15.02
CA MET A 100 3.37 24.71 13.79
C MET A 100 4.21 24.39 12.54
N ARG A 101 5.35 23.70 12.70
CA ARG A 101 6.30 23.39 11.62
C ARG A 101 5.64 22.68 10.43
N PHE A 102 4.66 21.81 10.70
CA PHE A 102 3.96 21.03 9.68
C PHE A 102 2.53 21.51 9.41
N ALA A 103 2.07 22.58 10.06
CA ALA A 103 0.68 23.01 9.99
C ALA A 103 0.22 23.28 8.55
N LYS A 104 1.08 23.86 7.70
CA LYS A 104 0.74 24.13 6.30
C LYS A 104 0.45 22.87 5.47
N TYR A 105 1.02 21.72 5.85
CA TYR A 105 0.83 20.46 5.12
C TYR A 105 -0.44 19.72 5.54
N SER A 106 -1.09 20.13 6.64
CA SER A 106 -2.38 19.56 7.07
C SER A 106 -3.50 19.78 6.05
N TYR A 107 -3.37 20.81 5.21
CA TYR A 107 -4.33 21.17 4.16
C TYR A 107 -4.13 20.40 2.85
N ILE A 108 -3.10 19.56 2.73
CA ILE A 108 -2.92 18.73 1.54
C ILE A 108 -4.09 17.72 1.48
N PRO A 109 -4.93 17.77 0.43
CA PRO A 109 -6.10 16.91 0.34
C PRO A 109 -5.68 15.46 0.10
N GLU A 110 -6.55 14.54 0.52
CA GLU A 110 -6.31 13.10 0.38
C GLU A 110 -6.19 12.65 -1.08
N SER A 111 -6.77 13.38 -2.03
CA SER A 111 -6.57 13.15 -3.47
C SER A 111 -5.10 13.32 -3.87
N CYS A 112 -4.40 14.33 -3.37
CA CYS A 112 -2.96 14.51 -3.63
C CYS A 112 -2.14 13.37 -3.03
N ILE A 113 -2.52 12.89 -1.83
CA ILE A 113 -1.86 11.76 -1.19
C ILE A 113 -2.09 10.48 -2.00
N LEU A 114 -3.32 10.25 -2.47
CA LEU A 114 -3.64 9.11 -3.32
C LEU A 114 -2.81 9.13 -4.61
N GLU A 115 -2.71 10.27 -5.29
CA GLU A 115 -1.87 10.44 -6.50
C GLU A 115 -0.38 10.23 -6.20
N THR A 116 0.08 10.65 -5.02
CA THR A 116 1.45 10.40 -4.56
C THR A 116 1.73 8.91 -4.40
N ILE A 117 0.83 8.17 -3.74
CA ILE A 117 0.96 6.71 -3.52
C ILE A 117 0.81 5.95 -4.86
N GLN A 118 -0.08 6.40 -5.75
CA GLN A 118 -0.21 5.84 -7.10
C GLN A 118 1.06 6.05 -7.93
N SER A 119 1.69 7.23 -7.83
CA SER A 119 2.99 7.50 -8.48
C SER A 119 4.08 6.57 -7.93
N THR A 120 4.10 6.33 -6.62
CA THR A 120 4.97 5.32 -6.00
C THR A 120 4.70 3.92 -6.54
N LEU A 121 3.43 3.54 -6.72
CA LEU A 121 3.09 2.23 -7.30
C LEU A 121 3.65 2.08 -8.71
N CYS A 122 3.59 3.13 -9.53
CA CYS A 122 4.17 3.12 -10.88
C CYS A 122 5.68 2.89 -10.83
N LEU A 123 6.39 3.56 -9.92
CA LEU A 123 7.82 3.32 -9.70
C LEU A 123 8.09 1.86 -9.27
N ALA A 124 7.26 1.31 -8.39
CA ALA A 124 7.36 -0.07 -7.91
C ALA A 124 6.93 -1.15 -8.94
N MET A 125 6.65 -0.78 -10.20
CA MET A 125 6.41 -1.74 -11.29
C MET A 125 7.71 -2.24 -11.93
N SER A 126 8.84 -1.57 -11.71
CA SER A 126 10.14 -1.98 -12.25
C SER A 126 11.08 -2.48 -11.15
N PRO A 127 12.02 -3.40 -11.45
CA PRO A 127 12.98 -3.88 -10.45
C PRO A 127 13.82 -2.76 -9.81
N ALA A 128 14.32 -1.79 -10.58
CA ALA A 128 15.10 -0.70 -10.01
C ALA A 128 14.25 0.25 -9.16
N GLY A 129 13.01 0.53 -9.59
CA GLY A 129 12.10 1.37 -8.82
C GLY A 129 11.66 0.69 -7.52
N VAL A 130 11.42 -0.62 -7.53
CA VAL A 130 11.21 -1.41 -6.30
C VAL A 130 12.40 -1.26 -5.34
N MET A 131 13.63 -1.42 -5.83
CA MET A 131 14.84 -1.27 -5.00
C MET A 131 15.01 0.15 -4.45
N ALA A 132 14.71 1.17 -5.25
CA ALA A 132 14.82 2.56 -4.84
C ALA A 132 13.74 2.90 -3.79
N VAL A 133 12.49 2.48 -3.99
CA VAL A 133 11.40 2.66 -3.01
C VAL A 133 11.74 1.93 -1.70
N ALA A 134 12.24 0.69 -1.78
CA ALA A 134 12.62 -0.08 -0.59
C ALA A 134 13.74 0.58 0.24
N LYS A 135 14.62 1.39 -0.38
CA LYS A 135 15.70 2.11 0.32
C LYS A 135 15.28 3.47 0.90
N SER A 136 14.13 4.00 0.49
CA SER A 136 13.59 5.28 0.96
C SER A 136 12.79 5.14 2.27
N SER A 137 12.29 6.24 2.83
CA SER A 137 11.31 6.20 3.94
C SER A 137 9.86 6.03 3.51
N ILE A 138 9.58 5.87 2.20
CA ILE A 138 8.23 5.64 1.68
C ILE A 138 7.55 4.43 2.35
N PRO A 139 8.19 3.25 2.51
CA PRO A 139 7.54 2.11 3.16
C PRO A 139 7.06 2.43 4.59
N ALA A 140 7.87 3.15 5.37
CA ALA A 140 7.51 3.60 6.71
C ALA A 140 6.33 4.58 6.67
N SER A 141 6.34 5.51 5.72
CA SER A 141 5.23 6.45 5.52
C SER A 141 3.93 5.74 5.14
N LEU A 142 4.00 4.73 4.26
CA LEU A 142 2.83 3.93 3.88
C LEU A 142 2.32 3.04 5.03
N ALA A 143 3.21 2.50 5.86
CA ALA A 143 2.80 1.76 7.05
C ALA A 143 2.09 2.69 8.06
N LEU A 144 2.61 3.90 8.28
CA LEU A 144 2.01 4.89 9.17
C LEU A 144 0.69 5.45 8.61
N SER A 145 0.57 5.68 7.30
CA SER A 145 -0.65 6.25 6.71
C SER A 145 -1.88 5.38 6.96
N THR A 146 -1.73 4.06 7.11
CA THR A 146 -2.82 3.15 7.46
C THR A 146 -3.46 3.45 8.83
N SER A 147 -2.81 4.24 9.67
CA SER A 147 -3.28 4.59 11.02
C SER A 147 -3.98 5.94 11.10
N PHE A 148 -3.81 6.79 10.09
CA PHE A 148 -4.31 8.18 10.10
C PHE A 148 -5.44 8.41 9.09
N VAL A 149 -5.86 7.36 8.38
CA VAL A 149 -6.63 7.49 7.15
C VAL A 149 -7.80 6.52 7.14
N ASP A 150 -9.00 7.07 7.12
CA ASP A 150 -10.25 6.32 6.92
C ASP A 150 -10.66 6.33 5.44
N MET A 151 -9.70 6.41 4.51
CA MET A 151 -9.91 6.34 3.07
C MET A 151 -9.50 4.97 2.53
N PRO A 152 -10.47 4.10 2.19
CA PRO A 152 -10.18 2.76 1.66
C PRO A 152 -9.30 2.78 0.40
N SER A 153 -9.42 3.81 -0.44
CA SER A 153 -8.62 3.97 -1.66
C SER A 153 -7.13 4.08 -1.35
N ILE A 154 -6.75 4.83 -0.31
CA ILE A 154 -5.36 4.96 0.14
C ILE A 154 -4.86 3.61 0.67
N HIS A 155 -5.65 2.91 1.49
CA HIS A 155 -5.30 1.57 1.98
C HIS A 155 -5.02 0.59 0.85
N VAL A 156 -5.91 0.52 -0.15
CA VAL A 156 -5.75 -0.38 -1.31
C VAL A 156 -4.42 -0.13 -2.02
N VAL A 157 -4.11 1.12 -2.35
CA VAL A 157 -2.89 1.43 -3.12
C VAL A 157 -1.65 1.27 -2.23
N ALA A 158 -1.68 1.70 -0.98
CA ALA A 158 -0.56 1.54 -0.04
C ALA A 158 -0.21 0.06 0.17
N PHE A 159 -1.20 -0.81 0.42
CA PHE A 159 -0.96 -2.25 0.56
C PHE A 159 -0.41 -2.88 -0.72
N ARG A 160 -0.88 -2.44 -1.89
CA ARG A 160 -0.35 -2.91 -3.18
C ARG A 160 1.11 -2.50 -3.39
N VAL A 161 1.49 -1.27 -3.04
CA VAL A 161 2.89 -0.83 -3.10
C VAL A 161 3.74 -1.70 -2.19
N LEU A 162 3.36 -1.83 -0.91
CA LEU A 162 4.12 -2.66 0.05
C LEU A 162 4.22 -4.12 -0.40
N ALA A 163 3.15 -4.69 -0.98
CA ALA A 163 3.15 -6.05 -1.48
C ALA A 163 4.13 -6.23 -2.67
N ARG A 164 4.26 -5.20 -3.52
CA ARG A 164 5.22 -5.22 -4.64
C ARG A 164 6.67 -5.22 -4.17
N LEU A 165 6.96 -4.57 -3.04
CA LEU A 165 8.29 -4.61 -2.44
C LEU A 165 8.65 -6.00 -1.90
N CYS A 166 7.68 -6.83 -1.55
CA CYS A 166 7.90 -8.19 -1.07
C CYS A 166 8.06 -9.23 -2.20
N THR A 167 8.22 -8.82 -3.46
CA THR A 167 8.42 -9.75 -4.57
C THR A 167 9.83 -10.36 -4.56
N ARG A 168 9.98 -11.59 -5.07
CA ARG A 168 11.28 -12.27 -5.16
C ARG A 168 12.36 -11.47 -5.91
N GLN A 169 11.94 -10.59 -6.83
CA GLN A 169 12.85 -9.72 -7.59
C GLN A 169 13.51 -8.63 -6.73
N ALA A 170 12.91 -8.26 -5.60
CA ALA A 170 13.42 -7.25 -4.67
C ALA A 170 14.47 -7.80 -3.67
N ALA A 171 14.76 -9.10 -3.74
CA ALA A 171 15.58 -9.84 -2.77
C ALA A 171 15.13 -9.62 -1.30
N ASP A 172 15.95 -10.05 -0.34
CA ASP A 172 15.70 -9.84 1.11
C ASP A 172 15.53 -8.35 1.48
N ALA A 173 16.04 -7.41 0.66
CA ALA A 173 16.00 -5.98 0.92
C ALA A 173 14.57 -5.41 0.93
N GLY A 174 13.73 -5.82 -0.02
CA GLY A 174 12.36 -5.32 -0.12
C GLY A 174 11.48 -5.73 1.06
N VAL A 175 11.47 -7.04 1.36
CA VAL A 175 10.72 -7.56 2.52
C VAL A 175 11.27 -7.05 3.85
N SER A 176 12.60 -6.94 4.00
CA SER A 176 13.20 -6.36 5.21
C SER A 176 12.75 -4.92 5.41
N SER A 177 12.72 -4.12 4.35
CA SER A 177 12.26 -2.72 4.40
C SER A 177 10.80 -2.62 4.84
N VAL A 178 9.91 -3.49 4.32
CA VAL A 178 8.50 -3.52 4.73
C VAL A 178 8.34 -3.94 6.20
N LEU A 179 9.08 -4.96 6.65
CA LEU A 179 9.06 -5.40 8.04
C LEU A 179 9.61 -4.33 8.99
N ASP A 180 10.66 -3.62 8.60
CA ASP A 180 11.23 -2.50 9.34
C ASP A 180 10.26 -1.31 9.39
N ALA A 181 9.55 -1.03 8.29
CA ALA A 181 8.51 -0.01 8.23
C ALA A 181 7.39 -0.26 9.24
N PHE A 182 6.85 -1.48 9.30
CA PHE A 182 5.87 -1.86 10.31
C PHE A 182 6.45 -1.80 11.73
N THR A 183 7.73 -2.16 11.91
CA THR A 183 8.41 -2.04 13.22
C THR A 183 8.57 -0.58 13.65
N ARG A 184 8.86 0.34 12.72
CA ARG A 184 8.90 1.78 12.98
C ARG A 184 7.51 2.32 13.32
N ALA A 185 6.48 1.90 12.58
CA ALA A 185 5.09 2.27 12.87
C ALA A 185 4.67 1.78 14.26
N ARG A 186 5.04 0.54 14.63
CA ARG A 186 4.85 -0.01 15.98
C ARG A 186 5.42 0.90 17.05
N ASN A 187 6.67 1.31 16.88
CA ASN A 187 7.37 2.13 17.88
C ASN A 187 6.76 3.54 17.95
N ALA A 188 6.43 4.14 16.81
CA ALA A 188 5.84 5.47 16.74
C ALA A 188 4.44 5.52 17.39
N LEU A 189 3.63 4.48 17.18
CA LEU A 189 2.26 4.39 17.70
C LEU A 189 2.14 3.58 18.99
N GLN A 190 3.27 3.16 19.57
CA GLN A 190 3.36 2.32 20.78
C GLN A 190 2.47 1.07 20.74
N LEU A 191 2.39 0.43 19.57
CA LEU A 191 1.57 -0.77 19.38
C LEU A 191 2.22 -1.99 20.03
N ARG A 192 1.39 -2.96 20.40
CA ARG A 192 1.86 -4.23 20.97
C ARG A 192 2.58 -5.08 19.93
N ASN A 193 2.02 -5.16 18.73
CA ASN A 193 2.55 -5.91 17.59
C ASN A 193 2.72 -4.98 16.39
N ARG A 194 3.78 -5.20 15.60
CA ARG A 194 4.06 -4.36 14.42
C ARG A 194 3.02 -4.46 13.32
N PHE A 195 2.24 -5.54 13.30
CA PHE A 195 1.15 -5.72 12.35
C PHE A 195 -0.21 -5.26 12.87
N ASP A 196 -0.29 -4.69 14.09
CA ASP A 196 -1.58 -4.29 14.67
C ASP A 196 -2.33 -3.28 13.78
N THR A 197 -1.64 -2.34 13.13
CA THR A 197 -2.28 -1.37 12.21
C THR A 197 -2.90 -2.05 11.00
N LEU A 198 -2.12 -2.88 10.31
CA LEU A 198 -2.58 -3.68 9.17
C LEU A 198 -3.75 -4.61 9.57
N ALA A 199 -3.62 -5.29 10.69
CA ALA A 199 -4.60 -6.24 11.18
C ALA A 199 -5.91 -5.57 11.61
N ASN A 200 -5.83 -4.44 12.33
CA ASN A 200 -6.99 -3.69 12.78
C ASN A 200 -7.74 -3.07 11.58
N ALA A 201 -7.02 -2.51 10.61
CA ALA A 201 -7.63 -2.03 9.37
C ALA A 201 -8.33 -3.17 8.62
N SER A 202 -7.65 -4.31 8.45
CA SER A 202 -8.23 -5.49 7.78
C SER A 202 -9.48 -5.99 8.48
N PHE A 203 -9.46 -6.04 9.82
CA PHE A 203 -10.61 -6.47 10.61
C PHE A 203 -11.78 -5.48 10.52
N ALA A 204 -11.53 -4.17 10.60
CA ALA A 204 -12.56 -3.14 10.42
C ALA A 204 -13.25 -3.28 9.05
N PHE A 205 -12.48 -3.39 7.97
CA PHE A 205 -13.04 -3.57 6.63
C PHE A 205 -13.73 -4.92 6.43
N ALA A 206 -13.29 -5.98 7.12
CA ALA A 206 -14.01 -7.25 7.12
C ALA A 206 -15.40 -7.12 7.79
N MET A 207 -15.49 -6.38 8.90
CA MET A 207 -16.78 -6.11 9.56
C MET A 207 -17.70 -5.22 8.72
N ASP A 208 -17.15 -4.21 8.04
CA ASP A 208 -17.91 -3.40 7.08
C ASP A 208 -18.43 -4.25 5.92
N PHE A 209 -17.60 -5.18 5.43
CA PHE A 209 -17.97 -6.10 4.36
C PHE A 209 -19.11 -7.04 4.79
N VAL A 210 -19.06 -7.60 6.00
CA VAL A 210 -20.15 -8.38 6.60
C VAL A 210 -21.42 -7.55 6.71
N THR A 211 -21.33 -6.37 7.31
CA THR A 211 -22.48 -5.50 7.55
C THR A 211 -23.20 -5.17 6.24
N ALA A 212 -22.43 -4.90 5.19
CA ALA A 212 -22.98 -4.56 3.89
C ALA A 212 -23.56 -5.78 3.13
N VAL A 213 -23.04 -7.00 3.35
CA VAL A 213 -23.61 -8.24 2.80
C VAL A 213 -24.87 -8.70 3.54
N GLN A 214 -24.92 -8.47 4.86
CA GLN A 214 -26.05 -8.84 5.72
C GLN A 214 -27.17 -7.78 5.77
N ALA A 215 -26.94 -6.59 5.22
CA ALA A 215 -27.95 -5.54 5.17
C ALA A 215 -29.20 -6.04 4.42
N PRO A 216 -30.40 -5.96 5.02
CA PRO A 216 -31.62 -6.42 4.36
C PRO A 216 -31.80 -5.65 3.05
N MET A 217 -31.92 -6.39 1.94
CA MET A 217 -32.31 -5.84 0.66
C MET A 217 -33.68 -5.20 0.82
N THR A 218 -33.76 -3.90 1.05
CA THR A 218 -35.01 -3.17 0.83
C THR A 218 -35.41 -3.41 -0.62
N PRO A 219 -36.55 -4.07 -0.88
CA PRO A 219 -37.00 -4.29 -2.24
C PRO A 219 -37.19 -2.92 -2.89
N PRO A 220 -36.81 -2.76 -4.16
CA PRO A 220 -37.14 -1.54 -4.89
C PRO A 220 -38.65 -1.35 -4.83
N SER A 221 -39.10 -0.16 -4.42
CA SER A 221 -40.53 0.15 -4.44
C SER A 221 -41.03 -0.05 -5.87
N SER A 222 -42.03 -0.90 -6.01
CA SER A 222 -42.68 -1.28 -7.26
C SER A 222 -43.13 -0.08 -8.10
N ALA A 223 -42.39 0.20 -9.17
CA ALA A 223 -42.81 0.76 -10.47
C ALA A 223 -41.51 0.83 -11.31
N SER A 224 -41.33 0.27 -12.51
CA SER A 224 -42.21 -0.23 -13.56
C SER A 224 -41.38 -1.11 -14.52
N THR A 225 -41.94 -2.25 -14.93
CA THR A 225 -41.72 -3.00 -16.18
C THR A 225 -40.35 -2.97 -16.90
N ALA A 226 -39.63 -4.09 -16.76
CA ALA A 226 -38.97 -4.91 -17.79
C ALA A 226 -38.12 -4.24 -18.89
N SER A 227 -36.81 -4.45 -18.79
CA SER A 227 -35.92 -4.79 -19.90
C SER A 227 -34.80 -5.67 -19.34
N ASP A 228 -34.71 -6.92 -19.81
CA ASP A 228 -33.59 -7.82 -19.55
C ASP A 228 -32.27 -7.13 -19.92
N SER A 229 -31.42 -6.89 -18.93
CA SER A 229 -29.98 -6.79 -19.12
C SER A 229 -29.31 -7.55 -17.99
N GLU A 230 -28.69 -8.68 -18.33
CA GLU A 230 -27.48 -9.14 -17.65
C GLU A 230 -26.61 -7.90 -17.38
N TYR A 231 -26.03 -7.77 -16.18
CA TYR A 231 -25.49 -6.52 -15.59
C TYR A 231 -26.49 -5.69 -14.78
N ASP A 232 -27.19 -6.31 -13.83
CA ASP A 232 -27.75 -5.56 -12.71
C ASP A 232 -26.61 -5.15 -11.75
N GLU A 233 -25.81 -4.17 -12.18
CA GLU A 233 -24.77 -3.48 -11.41
C GLU A 233 -25.36 -2.47 -10.40
N CYS A 234 -26.65 -2.54 -10.11
CA CYS A 234 -27.33 -1.62 -9.21
C CYS A 234 -27.51 -2.22 -7.80
N LYS A 235 -26.39 -2.41 -7.09
CA LYS A 235 -26.24 -2.29 -5.62
C LYS A 235 -24.79 -2.61 -5.25
N MET A 236 -24.17 -1.75 -4.43
CA MET A 236 -22.95 -2.00 -3.63
C MET A 236 -21.58 -1.44 -4.10
N PRO A 237 -21.44 -0.11 -4.28
CA PRO A 237 -20.12 0.52 -4.35
C PRO A 237 -19.29 0.38 -3.05
N SER A 238 -19.92 0.26 -1.88
CA SER A 238 -19.24 0.11 -0.58
C SER A 238 -18.65 -1.27 -0.33
N THR A 239 -19.36 -2.36 -0.65
CA THR A 239 -18.82 -3.73 -0.48
C THR A 239 -17.61 -3.99 -1.37
N ARG A 240 -17.66 -3.55 -2.63
CA ARG A 240 -16.55 -3.72 -3.58
C ARG A 240 -15.28 -3.02 -3.09
N LEU A 241 -15.41 -1.90 -2.37
CA LEU A 241 -14.26 -1.17 -1.86
C LEU A 241 -13.68 -1.80 -0.59
N ALA A 242 -14.54 -2.21 0.36
CA ALA A 242 -14.12 -2.95 1.56
C ALA A 242 -13.42 -4.28 1.18
N GLU A 243 -14.00 -5.03 0.24
CA GLU A 243 -13.40 -6.25 -0.30
C GLU A 243 -12.02 -5.97 -0.93
N ARG A 244 -11.88 -4.87 -1.68
CA ARG A 244 -10.60 -4.50 -2.31
C ARG A 244 -9.53 -4.17 -1.27
N VAL A 245 -9.88 -3.48 -0.18
CA VAL A 245 -8.93 -3.22 0.91
C VAL A 245 -8.49 -4.54 1.52
N LEU A 246 -9.45 -5.38 1.88
CA LEU A 246 -9.20 -6.65 2.54
C LEU A 246 -8.37 -7.60 1.67
N THR A 247 -8.70 -7.70 0.38
CA THR A 247 -7.92 -8.45 -0.60
C THR A 247 -6.49 -7.92 -0.67
N SER A 248 -6.31 -6.60 -0.77
CA SER A 248 -4.98 -5.99 -0.89
C SER A 248 -4.14 -6.20 0.38
N ALA A 249 -4.76 -6.15 1.57
CA ALA A 249 -4.10 -6.44 2.84
C ALA A 249 -3.66 -7.92 2.92
N LEU A 250 -4.51 -8.87 2.53
CA LEU A 250 -4.18 -10.29 2.52
C LEU A 250 -3.10 -10.62 1.47
N VAL A 251 -3.11 -9.96 0.32
CA VAL A 251 -2.04 -10.06 -0.68
C VAL A 251 -0.71 -9.59 -0.10
N LEU A 252 -0.68 -8.46 0.63
CA LEU A 252 0.51 -7.99 1.34
C LEU A 252 1.00 -9.01 2.38
N ILE A 253 0.09 -9.57 3.18
CA ILE A 253 0.42 -10.58 4.18
C ILE A 253 1.06 -11.81 3.53
N ASN A 254 0.41 -12.36 2.50
CA ASN A 254 0.94 -13.50 1.75
C ASN A 254 2.29 -13.16 1.10
N ALA A 255 2.45 -11.97 0.53
CA ALA A 255 3.70 -11.53 -0.07
C ALA A 255 4.85 -11.42 0.95
N MET A 256 4.61 -10.85 2.14
CA MET A 256 5.62 -10.79 3.21
C MET A 256 6.08 -12.18 3.64
N VAL A 257 5.15 -13.13 3.75
CA VAL A 257 5.46 -14.50 4.14
C VAL A 257 6.18 -15.24 3.02
N ASP A 258 5.65 -15.21 1.79
CA ASP A 258 6.17 -15.94 0.64
C ASP A 258 7.54 -15.42 0.17
N ALA A 259 7.93 -14.21 0.57
CA ALA A 259 9.27 -13.66 0.33
C ALA A 259 10.37 -14.48 1.03
N HIS A 260 10.06 -15.21 2.10
CA HIS A 260 11.05 -15.96 2.88
C HIS A 260 11.17 -17.40 2.37
N LEU A 261 12.38 -17.82 2.02
CA LEU A 261 12.67 -19.20 1.60
C LEU A 261 12.71 -20.18 2.77
N ASP A 262 13.14 -19.71 3.95
CA ASP A 262 13.21 -20.52 5.17
C ASP A 262 11.83 -20.75 5.80
N VAL A 263 11.53 -22.02 6.07
CA VAL A 263 10.25 -22.47 6.65
C VAL A 263 10.09 -21.92 8.06
N GLU A 264 11.15 -21.89 8.87
CA GLU A 264 11.08 -21.41 10.25
C GLU A 264 10.73 -19.91 10.30
N ARG A 265 11.39 -19.09 9.47
CA ARG A 265 11.03 -17.68 9.31
C ARG A 265 9.58 -17.48 8.86
N ARG A 266 9.11 -18.25 7.86
CA ARG A 266 7.70 -18.19 7.43
C ARG A 266 6.73 -18.55 8.57
N LEU A 267 7.02 -19.60 9.34
CA LEU A 267 6.20 -20.01 10.47
C LEU A 267 6.21 -18.97 11.60
N SER A 268 7.38 -18.41 11.92
CA SER A 268 7.53 -17.35 12.93
C SER A 268 6.70 -16.12 12.57
N LEU A 269 6.83 -15.64 11.33
CA LEU A 269 6.07 -14.47 10.85
C LEU A 269 4.56 -14.72 10.85
N ARG A 270 4.11 -15.91 10.44
CA ARG A 270 2.67 -16.25 10.52
C ARG A 270 2.15 -16.31 11.95
N ARG A 271 2.93 -16.82 12.91
CA ARG A 271 2.54 -16.82 14.34
C ARG A 271 2.43 -15.39 14.87
N GLU A 272 3.37 -14.52 14.51
CA GLU A 272 3.33 -13.10 14.88
C GLU A 272 2.07 -12.41 14.32
N LEU A 273 1.75 -12.64 13.04
CA LEU A 273 0.54 -12.12 12.39
C LEU A 273 -0.74 -12.67 13.02
N LEU A 274 -0.81 -13.97 13.31
CA LEU A 274 -1.96 -14.59 13.97
C LEU A 274 -2.13 -14.15 15.43
N GLY A 275 -1.09 -13.59 16.05
CA GLY A 275 -1.13 -12.95 17.36
C GLY A 275 -1.85 -11.59 17.38
N THR A 276 -2.38 -11.13 16.24
CA THR A 276 -3.12 -9.85 16.09
C THR A 276 -4.61 -10.08 15.83
N SER A 277 -5.36 -9.00 15.55
CA SER A 277 -6.77 -9.06 15.11
C SER A 277 -6.96 -9.74 13.74
N LEU A 278 -5.89 -10.04 13.00
CA LEU A 278 -5.95 -10.77 11.73
C LEU A 278 -6.63 -12.14 11.89
N TYR A 279 -6.42 -12.84 13.01
CA TYR A 279 -7.11 -14.11 13.28
C TYR A 279 -8.63 -13.95 13.25
N LYS A 280 -9.16 -12.87 13.84
CA LYS A 280 -10.60 -12.55 13.84
C LYS A 280 -11.08 -12.24 12.42
N CYS A 281 -10.30 -11.47 11.67
CA CYS A 281 -10.57 -11.17 10.27
C CYS A 281 -10.65 -12.44 9.40
N LEU A 282 -9.71 -13.37 9.58
CA LEU A 282 -9.71 -14.65 8.87
C LEU A 282 -10.96 -15.48 9.24
N LYS A 283 -11.38 -15.46 10.52
CA LYS A 283 -12.60 -16.13 10.98
C LYS A 283 -13.86 -15.59 10.33
N VAL A 284 -13.99 -14.27 10.21
CA VAL A 284 -15.10 -13.63 9.50
C VAL A 284 -15.18 -14.11 8.05
N LEU A 285 -14.04 -14.22 7.37
CA LEU A 285 -13.95 -14.72 5.99
C LEU A 285 -14.23 -16.23 5.84
N GLU A 286 -14.55 -16.96 6.91
CA GLU A 286 -15.05 -18.34 6.83
C GLU A 286 -16.57 -18.41 6.59
N GLU A 287 -17.29 -17.28 6.69
CA GLU A 287 -18.74 -17.28 6.49
C GLU A 287 -19.12 -17.62 5.03
N PRO A 288 -20.16 -18.45 4.79
CA PRO A 288 -20.54 -18.92 3.46
C PRO A 288 -20.88 -17.80 2.48
N CYS A 289 -21.33 -16.64 2.98
CA CYS A 289 -21.70 -15.49 2.15
C CYS A 289 -20.52 -14.88 1.39
N PHE A 290 -19.28 -15.33 1.65
CA PHE A 290 -18.08 -14.82 0.99
C PHE A 290 -17.40 -15.83 0.05
N ASP A 291 -18.02 -16.98 -0.25
CA ASP A 291 -17.36 -18.08 -0.96
C ASP A 291 -16.74 -17.73 -2.33
N HIS A 292 -17.22 -16.67 -2.98
CA HIS A 292 -16.71 -16.17 -4.27
C HIS A 292 -15.78 -14.95 -4.16
N SER A 293 -15.49 -14.47 -2.95
CA SER A 293 -14.67 -13.27 -2.74
C SER A 293 -13.18 -13.52 -3.02
N LEU A 294 -12.52 -12.54 -3.64
CA LEU A 294 -11.06 -12.57 -3.83
C LEU A 294 -10.31 -12.55 -2.48
N ALA A 295 -10.87 -11.88 -1.47
CA ALA A 295 -10.32 -11.90 -0.12
C ALA A 295 -10.33 -13.31 0.48
N VAL A 296 -11.39 -14.10 0.23
CA VAL A 296 -11.48 -15.49 0.69
C VAL A 296 -10.44 -16.37 -0.01
N ALA A 297 -10.19 -16.16 -1.30
CA ALA A 297 -9.13 -16.89 -2.01
C ALA A 297 -7.74 -16.65 -1.37
N GLU A 298 -7.42 -15.39 -1.05
CA GLU A 298 -6.15 -15.06 -0.39
C GLU A 298 -6.08 -15.55 1.07
N ALA A 299 -7.20 -15.52 1.81
CA ALA A 299 -7.29 -16.10 3.15
C ALA A 299 -7.11 -17.64 3.14
N ARG A 300 -7.71 -18.33 2.16
CA ARG A 300 -7.51 -19.77 1.94
C ARG A 300 -6.06 -20.07 1.60
N ARG A 301 -5.42 -19.29 0.72
CA ARG A 301 -3.99 -19.42 0.41
C ARG A 301 -3.11 -19.26 1.64
N PHE A 302 -3.36 -18.26 2.49
CA PHE A 302 -2.62 -18.07 3.74
C PHE A 302 -2.66 -19.32 4.63
N ARG A 303 -3.85 -19.92 4.79
CA ARG A 303 -4.04 -21.14 5.60
C ARG A 303 -3.40 -22.38 4.98
N LEU A 304 -3.59 -22.60 3.68
CA LEU A 304 -3.05 -23.78 2.98
C LEU A 304 -1.52 -23.80 3.02
N THR A 305 -0.89 -22.65 2.78
CA THR A 305 0.57 -22.52 2.86
C THR A 305 1.07 -22.70 4.29
N TYR A 306 0.33 -22.24 5.31
CA TYR A 306 0.67 -22.48 6.71
C TYR A 306 0.63 -23.98 7.08
N ALA A 307 -0.44 -24.69 6.68
CA ALA A 307 -0.56 -26.13 6.90
C ALA A 307 0.53 -26.93 6.15
N SER A 308 0.93 -26.46 4.97
CA SER A 308 2.06 -27.03 4.23
C SER A 308 3.37 -26.83 4.99
N ASP A 309 3.64 -25.62 5.47
CA ASP A 309 4.87 -25.30 6.20
C ASP A 309 4.97 -26.06 7.54
N ILE A 310 3.86 -26.27 8.26
CA ILE A 310 3.83 -27.11 9.47
C ILE A 310 4.22 -28.55 9.14
N ARG A 311 3.62 -29.14 8.09
CA ARG A 311 3.93 -30.51 7.67
C ARG A 311 5.40 -30.66 7.27
N LEU A 312 5.90 -29.72 6.47
CA LEU A 312 7.30 -29.70 6.05
C LEU A 312 8.26 -29.60 7.25
N HIS A 313 8.00 -28.68 8.18
CA HIS A 313 8.79 -28.53 9.40
C HIS A 313 8.75 -29.79 10.28
N SER A 314 7.59 -30.44 10.43
CA SER A 314 7.48 -31.68 11.20
C SER A 314 8.20 -32.88 10.59
N SER A 315 8.48 -32.83 9.28
CA SER A 315 9.21 -33.88 8.56
C SER A 315 10.73 -33.68 8.52
N MET A 316 11.23 -32.54 9.02
CA MET A 316 12.68 -32.30 9.09
C MET A 316 13.30 -33.16 10.20
N PRO A 317 14.41 -33.87 9.93
CA PRO A 317 15.06 -34.70 10.94
C PRO A 317 15.52 -33.83 12.11
N ILE A 318 15.19 -34.28 13.33
CA ILE A 318 15.68 -33.64 14.55
C ILE A 318 17.19 -33.85 14.56
N SER A 319 17.96 -32.80 14.23
CA SER A 319 19.41 -32.83 14.40
C SER A 319 19.71 -33.25 15.84
N PRO A 320 20.50 -34.31 16.07
CA PRO A 320 20.83 -34.75 17.41
C PRO A 320 21.46 -33.56 18.13
N ARG A 321 20.82 -33.13 19.23
CA ARG A 321 21.40 -32.13 20.12
C ARG A 321 22.75 -32.68 20.56
N ASN A 322 23.83 -32.02 20.11
CA ASN A 322 25.13 -32.15 20.76
C ASN A 322 24.90 -31.75 22.23
N SER A 323 24.78 -32.76 23.06
CA SER A 323 24.75 -32.61 24.51
C SER A 323 26.18 -32.30 24.95
N PRO A 324 26.37 -31.42 25.94
CA PRO A 324 27.69 -30.96 26.36
C PRO A 324 28.65 -32.08 26.78
#